data_AF-A0A354F261-F1
#
_entry.id   AF-A0A354F261-F1
#
_cell.length_a   1.000
_cell.length_b   1.000
_cell.length_c   1.000
_cell.angle_alpha   90.00
_cell.angle_beta   90.00
_cell.angle_gamma   90.00
#
_symmetry.space_group_name_H-M   'P 1'
#
loop_
_entity.id
_entity.type
_entity.pdbx_description
1 polymer ?
#
loop_
_entity_poly.entity_id
_entity_poly.type
_entity_poly.pdbx_seq_one_letter_code
_entity_poly.pdbx_strand_id
1 'polypeptide(L)' 'MEAKAKLSYARVAPRKARRVIDLVRGKEVGEALAILKFMPQHAT' A
#
# COMPACT_ATOMS: atom_id res chain seq x y z
N MET A 1 14.61 -12.26 9.24
CA MET A 1 14.01 -11.34 10.24
C MET A 1 12.84 -10.67 9.55
N GLU A 2 11.62 -10.86 10.04
CA GLU A 2 10.40 -10.32 9.41
C GLU A 2 9.80 -9.21 10.27
N ALA A 3 9.46 -8.08 9.66
CA ALA A 3 8.80 -6.96 10.31
C ALA A 3 7.38 -6.80 9.77
N LYS A 4 6.41 -6.53 10.67
CA LYS A 4 5.00 -6.28 10.31
C LYS A 4 4.47 -5.02 10.99
N ALA A 5 3.70 -4.22 10.26
CA ALA A 5 2.98 -3.05 10.77
C ALA A 5 1.49 -3.19 10.44
N LYS A 6 0.61 -2.70 11.33
CA LYS A 6 -0.86 -2.80 11.16
C LYS A 6 -1.52 -1.47 11.50
N LEU A 7 -2.33 -0.95 10.57
CA LEU A 7 -3.26 0.14 10.80
C LEU A 7 -4.68 -0.40 10.91
N SER A 8 -5.34 -0.17 12.05
CA SER A 8 -6.74 -0.55 12.27
C SER A 8 -7.65 0.66 12.06
N TYR A 9 -8.90 0.42 11.66
CA TYR A 9 -9.93 1.47 11.45
C TYR A 9 -9.56 2.54 10.41
N ALA A 10 -8.88 2.13 9.33
CA ALA A 10 -8.60 3.01 8.20
C ALA A 10 -9.91 3.51 7.57
N ARG A 11 -10.00 4.82 7.29
CA ARG A 11 -11.19 5.49 6.71
C ARG A 11 -11.31 5.27 5.20
N VAL A 12 -11.06 4.06 4.73
CA VAL A 12 -11.01 3.70 3.31
C VAL A 12 -11.74 2.39 3.10
N ALA A 13 -12.55 2.34 2.03
CA ALA A 13 -13.23 1.11 1.66
C ALA A 13 -12.21 0.01 1.31
N PRO A 14 -12.33 -1.22 1.85
CA PRO A 14 -11.36 -2.30 1.64
C PRO A 14 -11.05 -2.62 0.16
N ARG A 15 -12.02 -2.41 -0.74
CA ARG A 15 -11.83 -2.57 -2.19
C ARG A 15 -10.85 -1.55 -2.79
N LYS A 16 -10.85 -0.30 -2.30
CA LYS A 16 -9.97 0.76 -2.78
C LYS A 16 -8.53 0.47 -2.34
N ALA A 17 -8.34 0.07 -1.09
CA ALA A 17 -7.03 -0.29 -0.54
C ALA A 17 -6.41 -1.51 -1.23
N ARG A 18 -7.19 -2.57 -1.49
CA ARG A 18 -6.68 -3.79 -2.14
C ARG A 18 -6.03 -3.52 -3.50
N ARG A 19 -6.63 -2.66 -4.32
CA ARG A 19 -6.05 -2.26 -5.62
C ARG A 19 -4.64 -1.67 -5.50
N VAL A 20 -4.33 -0.99 -4.41
CA VAL A 20 -2.99 -0.40 -4.18
C VAL A 20 -2.05 -1.44 -3.59
N ILE A 21 -2.53 -2.26 -2.65
CA ILE A 21 -1.75 -3.34 -2.02
C ILE A 21 -1.23 -4.33 -3.06
N ASP A 22 -2.08 -4.71 -4.02
CA ASP A 22 -1.73 -5.70 -5.03
C ASP A 22 -0.64 -5.18 -6.00
N LEU A 23 -0.47 -3.86 -6.13
CA LEU A 23 0.60 -3.26 -6.94
C LEU A 23 1.97 -3.29 -6.26
N VAL A 24 2.01 -3.20 -4.93
CA VAL A 24 3.27 -3.14 -4.16
C VAL A 24 3.70 -4.49 -3.57
N ARG A 25 2.82 -5.50 -3.61
CA ARG A 25 3.10 -6.83 -3.07
C ARG A 25 4.25 -7.49 -3.83
N GLY A 26 5.28 -7.93 -3.09
CA GLY A 26 6.44 -8.63 -3.67
C GLY A 26 7.48 -7.74 -4.34
N LYS A 27 7.31 -6.41 -4.29
CA LYS A 27 8.31 -5.46 -4.79
C LYS A 27 9.34 -5.12 -3.71
N GLU A 28 10.52 -4.71 -4.16
CA GLU A 28 11.54 -4.14 -3.29
C GLU A 28 11.03 -2.85 -2.64
N VAL A 29 11.48 -2.59 -1.41
CA VAL A 29 10.96 -1.48 -0.59
C VAL A 29 11.10 -0.14 -1.29
N GLY A 30 12.24 0.11 -1.96
CA GLY A 30 12.48 1.36 -2.69
C GLY A 30 11.51 1.56 -3.86
N GLU A 31 11.22 0.49 -4.60
CA GLU A 31 10.26 0.53 -5.72
C GLU A 31 8.83 0.71 -5.22
N ALA A 32 8.45 -0.01 -4.16
CA ALA A 32 7.13 0.13 -3.53
C ALA A 32 6.89 1.57 -3.05
N LEU A 33 7.89 2.20 -2.43
CA LEU A 33 7.80 3.60 -2.00
C LEU A 33 7.68 4.58 -3.18
N ALA A 34 8.43 4.35 -4.26
CA ALA A 34 8.32 5.17 -5.47
C ALA A 34 6.92 5.08 -6.09
N ILE A 35 6.38 3.86 -6.20
CA ILE A 35 5.02 3.62 -6.71
C ILE A 35 4.00 4.36 -5.86
N LEU A 36 4.03 4.18 -4.53
CA LEU A 36 3.08 4.84 -3.63
C LEU A 36 3.16 6.37 -3.68
N LYS A 37 4.35 6.94 -3.94
CA LYS A 37 4.55 8.39 -4.00
C LYS A 37 3.99 9.03 -5.28
N PHE A 38 4.10 8.36 -6.42
CA PHE A 38 3.72 8.92 -7.72
C PHE A 38 2.40 8.37 -8.28
N MET A 39 1.74 7.47 -7.55
CA MET A 39 0.49 6.88 -7.98
C MET A 39 -0.68 7.87 -7.81
N PRO A 40 -1.48 8.11 -8.87
CA PRO A 40 -2.57 9.08 -8.84
C PRO A 40 -3.78 8.62 -8.00
N GLN A 41 -3.89 7.32 -7.73
CA GLN A 41 -4.96 6.79 -6.88
C GLN A 41 -4.49 6.75 -5.42
N HIS A 42 -4.94 7.73 -4.63
CA HIS A 42 -4.77 7.70 -3.19
C HIS A 42 -5.74 6.69 -2.57
N ALA A 43 -5.20 5.76 -1.78
CA ALA A 43 -5.98 4.86 -0.92
C ALA A 43 -6.04 5.36 0.53
N THR A 44 -5.72 6.63 0.77
CA THR A 44 -5.79 7.32 2.06
C THR A 44 -7.02 8.22 2.14
#